data_AF-A0A3P7M2B0-F1
#
_entry.id   AF-A0A3P7M2B0-F1
#
_cell.length_a   1.000
_cell.length_b   1.000
_cell.length_c   1.000
_cell.angle_alpha   90.00
_cell.angle_beta   90.00
_cell.angle_gamma   90.00
#
_symmetry.space_group_name_H-M   'P 1'
#
loop_
_entity.id
_entity.type
_entity.pdbx_description
1 polymer ?
#
loop_
_entity_poly.entity_id
_entity_poly.type
_entity_poly.pdbx_seq_one_letter_code
_entity_poly.pdbx_strand_id
1 'polypeptide(L)'
;MNARVLENLIGISKYLLQSRTGTPLLKHLFDYILFNPELWSKAEASIQIKLYYYLASDFLSSANLMLPLQRCATVVEVLHAVKMSDIVTIRAHLLTFVSRMICMVDSKESELNRDSEFNALLNFIATDDNLYDVLALTTRLLAERPATMVPAFDRKRGLVVVFKLINSVNELIRIPALKIFGYFLCRSTLKSDDNLYDVLALTTRLLAERPATMVPAFDRKRGLVVVFKLINSVNELIRIPALKIFGYFLCRSTLKSVCFFGHNLISFRTIAPSSKLATFL
;
A
#
# COMPACT_ATOMS: atom_id res chain seq x y z
N MET A 1 3.23 13.84 -32.64
CA MET A 1 4.66 14.07 -32.37
C MET A 1 5.49 13.14 -33.27
N ASN A 2 6.64 13.58 -33.81
CA ASN A 2 7.53 12.74 -34.64
C ASN A 2 8.68 12.16 -33.79
N ALA A 3 9.12 10.93 -34.07
CA ALA A 3 10.25 10.25 -33.42
C ALA A 3 11.53 11.11 -33.37
N ARG A 4 11.86 11.84 -34.44
CA ARG A 4 13.04 12.73 -34.48
C ARG A 4 12.96 13.85 -33.44
N VAL A 5 11.77 14.37 -33.17
CA VAL A 5 11.57 15.42 -32.15
C VAL A 5 11.87 14.86 -30.77
N LEU A 6 11.37 13.67 -30.45
CA LEU A 6 11.66 13.01 -29.18
C LEU A 6 13.16 12.74 -29.01
N GLU A 7 13.84 12.25 -30.05
CA GLU A 7 15.28 12.01 -30.02
C GLU A 7 16.08 13.27 -29.74
N ASN A 8 15.71 14.39 -30.38
CA ASN A 8 16.33 15.68 -30.13
C ASN A 8 16.09 16.15 -28.68
N LEU A 9 14.87 16.01 -28.16
CA LEU A 9 14.56 16.38 -26.77
C LEU A 9 15.34 15.54 -25.76
N ILE A 10 15.50 14.24 -26.01
CA ILE A 10 16.35 13.34 -25.19
C ILE A 10 17.84 13.73 -25.31
N GLY A 11 18.29 14.13 -26.50
CA GLY A 11 19.64 14.63 -26.70
C GLY A 11 19.90 15.91 -25.88
N ILE A 12 18.96 16.86 -25.92
CA ILE A 12 19.01 18.10 -25.15
C ILE A 12 19.01 17.80 -23.65
N SER A 13 18.14 16.90 -23.15
CA SER A 13 18.10 16.56 -21.72
C SER A 13 19.42 15.93 -21.25
N LYS A 14 20.02 15.02 -22.04
CA LYS A 14 21.32 14.40 -21.74
C LYS A 14 22.44 15.44 -21.71
N TYR A 15 22.45 16.37 -22.66
CA TYR A 15 23.43 17.46 -22.70
C TYR A 15 23.29 18.40 -21.48
N LEU A 16 22.06 18.83 -21.18
CA LEU A 16 21.80 19.74 -20.06
C LEU A 16 22.10 19.11 -18.69
N LEU A 17 21.93 17.79 -18.54
CA LEU A 17 22.33 17.05 -17.34
C LEU A 17 23.84 17.10 -17.05
N GLN A 18 24.66 17.26 -18.09
CA GLN A 18 26.12 17.37 -17.97
C GLN A 18 26.59 18.83 -17.79
N SER A 19 25.70 19.79 -18.01
CA SER A 19 26.02 21.22 -17.92
C SER A 19 25.84 21.75 -16.50
N ARG A 20 26.86 22.47 -15.99
CA ARG A 20 26.83 23.10 -14.65
C ARG A 20 25.74 24.17 -14.50
N THR A 21 25.36 24.83 -15.60
CA THR A 21 24.33 25.88 -15.63
C THR A 21 23.03 25.42 -16.28
N GLY A 22 22.96 24.15 -16.69
CA GLY A 22 21.82 23.59 -17.43
C GLY A 22 20.59 23.31 -16.56
N THR A 23 20.72 23.32 -15.23
CA THR A 23 19.65 22.90 -14.30
C THR A 23 18.31 23.63 -14.47
N PRO A 24 18.25 24.97 -14.62
CA PRO A 24 16.98 25.67 -14.80
C PRO A 24 16.29 25.30 -16.12
N LEU A 25 17.04 25.24 -17.22
CA LEU A 25 16.50 24.89 -18.52
C LEU A 25 16.07 23.41 -18.57
N LEU A 26 16.85 22.54 -17.94
CA LEU A 26 16.49 21.14 -17.76
C LEU A 26 15.14 21.04 -17.03
N LYS A 27 14.98 21.75 -15.91
CA LYS A 27 13.71 21.78 -15.17
C LYS A 27 12.53 22.16 -16.09
N HIS A 28 12.64 23.24 -16.85
CA HIS A 28 11.57 23.67 -17.76
C HIS A 28 11.29 22.65 -18.88
N LEU A 29 12.33 22.05 -19.46
CA LEU A 29 12.18 20.99 -20.46
C LEU A 29 11.38 19.81 -19.90
N PHE A 30 11.64 19.43 -18.66
CA PHE A 30 10.92 18.34 -18.01
C PHE A 30 9.49 18.72 -17.63
N ASP A 31 9.32 19.79 -16.86
CA ASP A 31 8.02 20.17 -16.29
C ASP A 31 6.98 20.49 -17.38
N TYR A 32 7.38 21.14 -18.48
CA TYR A 32 6.42 21.61 -19.50
C TYR A 32 6.33 20.73 -20.75
N ILE A 33 7.37 19.93 -21.04
CA ILE A 33 7.43 19.13 -22.27
C ILE A 33 7.46 17.64 -21.96
N LEU A 34 8.51 17.13 -21.30
CA LEU A 34 8.69 15.68 -21.17
C LEU A 34 7.71 15.00 -20.21
N PHE A 35 7.25 15.70 -19.17
CA PHE A 35 6.26 15.19 -18.22
C PHE A 35 4.81 15.53 -18.56
N ASN A 36 4.56 16.25 -19.65
CA ASN A 36 3.21 16.69 -20.01
C ASN A 36 2.38 15.54 -20.62
N PRO A 37 1.42 14.94 -19.90
CA PRO A 37 0.67 13.78 -20.41
C PRO A 37 -0.24 14.14 -21.60
N GLU A 38 -0.77 15.36 -21.65
CA GLU A 38 -1.64 15.85 -22.72
C GLU A 38 -0.92 15.93 -24.07
N LEU A 39 0.38 16.22 -24.03
CA LEU A 39 1.23 16.31 -25.20
C LEU A 39 1.54 14.92 -25.78
N TRP A 40 1.83 13.95 -24.90
CA TRP A 40 2.33 12.63 -25.31
C TRP A 40 1.23 11.59 -25.50
N SER A 41 0.06 11.73 -24.87
CA SER A 41 -1.08 10.82 -25.04
C SER A 41 -1.53 10.69 -26.50
N LYS A 42 -1.34 11.74 -27.31
CA LYS A 42 -1.67 11.79 -28.74
C LYS A 42 -0.56 11.28 -29.67
N ALA A 43 0.62 10.96 -29.13
CA ALA A 43 1.72 10.43 -29.91
C ALA A 43 1.51 8.93 -30.20
N GLU A 44 2.15 8.43 -31.25
CA GLU A 44 2.14 6.99 -31.56
C GLU A 44 2.70 6.18 -30.37
N ALA A 45 2.16 4.98 -30.15
CA ALA A 45 2.54 4.12 -29.03
C ALA A 45 4.05 3.85 -28.99
N SER A 46 4.69 3.65 -30.15
CA SER A 46 6.14 3.44 -30.26
C SER A 46 6.95 4.62 -29.68
N ILE A 47 6.50 5.85 -29.91
CA ILE A 47 7.11 7.09 -29.40
C ILE A 47 6.90 7.21 -27.89
N GLN A 48 5.68 6.94 -27.42
CA GLN A 48 5.37 6.96 -25.99
C GLN A 48 6.21 5.94 -25.21
N ILE A 49 6.31 4.70 -25.72
CA ILE A 49 7.14 3.65 -25.11
C ILE A 49 8.59 4.12 -25.01
N LYS A 50 9.16 4.70 -26.08
CA LYS A 50 10.53 5.20 -26.09
C LYS A 50 10.75 6.31 -25.05
N LEU A 51 9.83 7.27 -24.95
CA LEU A 51 9.90 8.34 -23.96
C LEU A 51 9.85 7.79 -22.54
N TYR A 52 8.81 7.02 -22.21
CA TYR A 52 8.60 6.56 -20.84
C TYR A 52 9.65 5.52 -20.42
N TYR A 53 10.19 4.74 -21.37
CA TYR A 53 11.38 3.92 -21.13
C TYR A 53 12.58 4.79 -20.75
N TYR A 54 12.89 5.82 -21.53
CA TYR A 54 14.00 6.74 -21.24
C TYR A 54 13.85 7.39 -19.85
N LEU A 55 12.65 7.89 -19.53
CA LEU A 55 12.35 8.48 -18.22
C LEU A 55 12.56 7.46 -17.10
N ALA A 56 12.01 6.25 -17.25
CA ALA A 56 12.08 5.17 -16.24
C ALA A 56 13.47 4.54 -16.09
N SER A 57 14.40 4.75 -17.03
CA SER A 57 15.71 4.10 -17.08
C SER A 57 16.85 5.12 -17.00
N ASP A 58 17.38 5.55 -18.15
CA ASP A 58 18.53 6.43 -18.34
C ASP A 58 18.44 7.70 -17.52
N PHE A 59 17.27 8.34 -17.53
CA PHE A 59 17.08 9.62 -16.85
C PHE A 59 17.31 9.45 -15.36
N LEU A 60 16.51 8.63 -14.67
CA LEU A 60 16.57 8.40 -13.22
C LEU A 60 17.90 7.80 -12.69
N SER A 61 18.75 7.31 -13.57
CA SER A 61 20.07 6.80 -13.21
C SER A 61 21.16 7.88 -13.17
N SER A 62 20.85 9.12 -13.57
CA SER A 62 21.82 10.22 -13.58
C SER A 62 22.00 10.86 -12.20
N ALA A 63 23.26 10.99 -11.75
CA ALA A 63 23.62 11.54 -10.44
C ALA A 63 23.21 13.01 -10.23
N ASN A 64 22.98 13.77 -11.31
CA ASN A 64 22.65 15.21 -11.26
C ASN A 64 21.14 15.50 -11.13
N LEU A 65 20.30 14.48 -10.91
CA LEU A 65 18.86 14.64 -10.81
C LEU A 65 18.34 15.14 -9.46
N MET A 66 19.21 15.26 -8.47
CA MET A 66 18.82 15.62 -7.10
C MET A 66 18.20 17.03 -7.00
N LEU A 67 18.44 17.90 -7.99
CA LEU A 67 18.12 19.33 -7.92
C LEU A 67 16.92 19.83 -8.76
N PRO A 68 16.54 19.26 -9.93
CA PRO A 68 15.49 19.86 -10.76
C PRO A 68 14.05 19.47 -10.40
N LEU A 69 13.84 18.27 -9.83
CA LEU A 69 12.52 17.62 -9.83
C LEU A 69 11.64 18.05 -8.64
N GLN A 70 10.44 18.55 -8.94
CA GLN A 70 9.35 18.61 -7.96
C GLN A 70 8.68 17.25 -7.89
N ARG A 71 9.36 16.28 -7.28
CA ARG A 71 9.04 14.85 -7.36
C ARG A 71 7.56 14.53 -7.07
N CYS A 72 6.96 15.11 -6.03
CA CYS A 72 5.55 14.89 -5.72
C CYS A 72 4.63 15.35 -6.86
N ALA A 73 4.88 16.53 -7.43
CA ALA A 73 4.11 17.02 -8.58
C ALA A 73 4.34 16.12 -9.81
N THR A 74 5.59 15.73 -10.07
CA THR A 74 5.91 14.80 -11.16
C THR A 74 5.21 13.45 -11.00
N VAL A 75 5.13 12.90 -9.78
CA VAL A 75 4.40 11.65 -9.51
C VAL A 75 2.91 11.80 -9.85
N VAL A 76 2.30 12.93 -9.49
CA VAL A 76 0.90 13.21 -9.82
C VAL A 76 0.68 13.27 -11.34
N GLU A 77 1.53 14.01 -12.07
CA GLU A 77 1.46 14.12 -13.54
C GLU A 77 1.62 12.75 -14.22
N VAL A 78 2.56 11.94 -13.76
CA VAL A 78 2.79 10.60 -14.32
C VAL A 78 1.63 9.66 -14.01
N LEU A 79 1.01 9.76 -12.83
CA LEU A 79 -0.20 9.00 -12.51
C LEU A 79 -1.39 9.43 -13.40
N HIS A 80 -1.49 10.72 -13.75
CA HIS A 80 -2.45 11.17 -14.76
C HIS A 80 -2.17 10.53 -16.13
N ALA A 81 -0.90 10.47 -16.56
CA ALA A 81 -0.49 9.77 -17.77
C ALA A 81 -0.86 8.27 -17.75
N VAL A 82 -0.74 7.62 -16.58
CA VAL A 82 -1.18 6.22 -16.39
C VAL A 82 -2.68 6.11 -16.63
N LYS A 83 -3.48 7.01 -16.06
CA LYS A 83 -4.94 7.02 -16.24
C LYS A 83 -5.37 7.13 -17.71
N MET A 84 -4.64 7.93 -18.49
CA MET A 84 -4.93 8.16 -19.91
C MET A 84 -4.44 7.03 -20.85
N SER A 85 -3.68 6.07 -20.34
CA SER A 85 -3.04 5.03 -21.15
C SER A 85 -3.69 3.66 -20.93
N ASP A 86 -4.14 3.05 -22.02
CA ASP A 86 -4.66 1.68 -22.05
C ASP A 86 -3.61 0.64 -22.51
N ILE A 87 -2.43 1.10 -22.93
CA ILE A 87 -1.37 0.22 -23.42
C ILE A 87 -0.53 -0.27 -22.25
N VAL A 88 -0.62 -1.57 -21.97
CA VAL A 88 0.06 -2.24 -20.85
C VAL A 88 1.55 -1.88 -20.77
N THR A 89 2.26 -1.92 -21.90
CA THR A 89 3.70 -1.59 -21.94
C THR A 89 3.97 -0.14 -21.53
N ILE A 90 3.14 0.82 -21.94
CA ILE A 90 3.30 2.23 -21.57
C ILE A 90 3.07 2.40 -20.06
N ARG A 91 1.96 1.84 -19.56
CA ARG A 91 1.63 1.85 -18.13
C ARG A 91 2.74 1.25 -17.27
N ALA A 92 3.36 0.16 -17.72
CA ALA A 92 4.48 -0.47 -17.01
C ALA A 92 5.70 0.46 -16.87
N HIS A 93 6.06 1.21 -17.92
CA HIS A 93 7.16 2.18 -17.85
C HIS A 93 6.81 3.35 -16.92
N LEU A 94 5.60 3.89 -17.02
CA LEU A 94 5.11 4.96 -16.15
C LEU A 94 5.12 4.54 -14.66
N LEU A 95 4.61 3.36 -14.34
CA LEU A 95 4.61 2.84 -12.97
C LEU A 95 6.01 2.50 -12.46
N THR A 96 6.91 2.05 -13.35
CA THR A 96 8.33 1.88 -13.00
C THR A 96 8.97 3.23 -12.65
N PHE A 97 8.67 4.27 -13.42
CA PHE A 97 9.11 5.63 -13.14
C PHE A 97 8.59 6.12 -11.77
N VAL A 98 7.28 5.99 -11.50
CA VAL A 98 6.67 6.35 -10.20
C VAL A 98 7.33 5.59 -9.05
N SER A 99 7.51 4.27 -9.20
CA SER A 99 8.16 3.43 -8.20
C SER A 99 9.56 3.92 -7.88
N ARG A 100 10.38 4.20 -8.91
CA ARG A 100 11.74 4.68 -8.75
C ARG A 100 11.78 6.07 -8.13
N MET A 101 10.81 6.95 -8.45
CA MET A 101 10.69 8.26 -7.82
C MET A 101 10.43 8.13 -6.32
N ILE A 102 9.38 7.43 -5.90
CA ILE A 102 9.06 7.20 -4.47
C ILE A 102 10.25 6.58 -3.72
N CYS A 103 11.00 5.71 -4.39
CA CYS A 103 12.11 4.96 -3.85
C CYS A 103 13.47 5.66 -3.94
N MET A 104 13.54 6.84 -4.54
CA MET A 104 14.78 7.56 -4.74
C MET A 104 15.33 8.00 -3.38
N VAL A 105 16.60 7.71 -3.12
CA VAL A 105 17.26 8.01 -1.84
C VAL A 105 18.02 9.32 -2.01
N ASP A 106 17.55 10.37 -1.35
CA ASP A 106 18.33 11.59 -1.18
C ASP A 106 18.81 11.71 0.27
N SER A 107 20.12 11.87 0.44
CA SER A 107 20.76 12.20 1.72
C SER A 107 20.19 13.47 2.39
N LYS A 108 19.54 14.34 1.61
CA LYS A 108 18.90 15.59 2.07
C LYS A 108 17.37 15.52 2.11
N GLU A 109 16.75 14.40 1.72
CA GLU A 109 15.29 14.30 1.79
C GLU A 109 14.79 14.05 3.20
N SER A 110 13.79 14.84 3.59
CA SER A 110 12.96 14.49 4.72
C SER A 110 12.08 13.29 4.36
N GLU A 111 11.81 12.41 5.34
CA GLU A 111 10.81 11.35 5.21
C GLU A 111 9.46 11.88 4.69
N LEU A 112 9.13 13.13 5.00
CA LEU A 112 7.89 13.81 4.63
C LEU A 112 7.71 14.00 3.11
N ASN A 113 8.79 14.18 2.35
CA ASN A 113 8.71 14.37 0.90
C ASN A 113 8.30 13.07 0.20
N ARG A 114 8.99 11.98 0.51
CA ARG A 114 8.65 10.62 0.07
C ARG A 114 7.25 10.20 0.51
N ASP A 115 6.86 10.51 1.74
CA ASP A 115 5.50 10.25 2.20
C ASP A 115 4.46 11.00 1.35
N SER A 116 4.79 12.19 0.83
CA SER A 116 3.89 12.98 -0.02
C SER A 116 3.75 12.38 -1.42
N GLU A 117 4.83 11.88 -2.01
CA GLU A 117 4.79 11.12 -3.26
C GLU A 117 4.00 9.82 -3.12
N PHE A 118 4.22 9.09 -2.03
CA PHE A 118 3.45 7.88 -1.74
C PHE A 118 1.97 8.20 -1.47
N ASN A 119 1.68 9.34 -0.82
CA ASN A 119 0.30 9.81 -0.64
C ASN A 119 -0.39 10.13 -1.97
N ALA A 120 0.34 10.68 -2.96
CA ALA A 120 -0.23 10.89 -4.30
C ALA A 120 -0.66 9.56 -4.94
N LEU A 121 0.14 8.50 -4.78
CA LEU A 121 -0.21 7.15 -5.21
C LEU A 121 -1.47 6.63 -4.47
N LEU A 122 -1.55 6.82 -3.15
CA LEU A 122 -2.71 6.43 -2.33
C LEU A 122 -4.00 7.17 -2.71
N ASN A 123 -3.90 8.47 -3.01
CA ASN A 123 -5.02 9.26 -3.47
C ASN A 123 -5.50 8.81 -4.85
N PHE A 124 -4.57 8.52 -5.75
CA PHE A 124 -4.90 8.01 -7.09
C PHE A 124 -5.65 6.67 -7.02
N ILE A 125 -5.19 5.74 -6.18
CA ILE A 125 -5.91 4.47 -6.01
C ILE A 125 -7.28 4.63 -5.31
N ALA A 126 -7.53 5.76 -4.64
CA ALA A 126 -8.80 5.98 -3.97
C ALA A 126 -9.90 6.46 -4.93
N THR A 127 -9.58 6.94 -6.13
CA THR A 127 -10.53 7.64 -7.00
C THR A 127 -11.08 6.82 -8.16
N ASP A 128 -10.37 5.81 -8.64
CA ASP A 128 -10.64 5.20 -9.96
C ASP A 128 -10.89 3.69 -9.92
N ASP A 129 -11.45 3.15 -11.01
CA ASP A 129 -11.79 1.72 -11.13
C ASP A 129 -10.76 0.90 -11.94
N ASN A 130 -9.84 1.54 -12.70
CA ASN A 130 -8.82 0.87 -13.52
C ASN A 130 -7.41 0.91 -12.88
N LEU A 131 -7.30 0.30 -11.70
CA LEU A 131 -6.17 0.48 -10.79
C LEU A 131 -5.34 -0.77 -10.51
N TYR A 132 -5.60 -1.91 -11.16
CA TYR A 132 -5.02 -3.18 -10.74
C TYR A 132 -3.48 -3.15 -10.66
N ASP A 133 -2.83 -2.58 -11.67
CA ASP A 133 -1.38 -2.41 -11.73
C ASP A 133 -0.84 -1.37 -10.73
N VAL A 134 -1.61 -0.33 -10.42
CA VAL A 134 -1.28 0.66 -9.38
C VAL A 134 -1.41 0.09 -7.97
N LEU A 135 -2.44 -0.74 -7.73
CA LEU A 135 -2.59 -1.52 -6.50
C LEU A 135 -1.47 -2.57 -6.37
N ALA A 136 -1.07 -3.19 -7.47
CA ALA A 136 0.07 -4.09 -7.51
C ALA A 136 1.39 -3.35 -7.19
N LEU A 137 1.58 -2.14 -7.70
CA LEU A 137 2.70 -1.28 -7.33
C LEU A 137 2.69 -0.95 -5.83
N THR A 138 1.54 -0.52 -5.29
CA THR A 138 1.39 -0.19 -3.86
C THR A 138 1.71 -1.41 -2.97
N THR A 139 1.22 -2.59 -3.37
CA THR A 139 1.52 -3.86 -2.70
C THR A 139 3.03 -4.15 -2.72
N ARG A 140 3.67 -3.96 -3.88
CA ARG A 140 5.11 -4.20 -4.07
C ARG A 140 5.96 -3.27 -3.21
N LEU A 141 5.61 -1.98 -3.15
CA LEU A 141 6.31 -1.00 -2.31
C LEU A 141 6.29 -1.41 -0.83
N LEU A 142 5.12 -1.80 -0.31
CA LEU A 142 4.97 -2.28 1.07
C LEU A 142 5.73 -3.59 1.34
N ALA A 143 5.80 -4.49 0.35
CA ALA A 143 6.47 -5.77 0.48
C ALA A 143 8.00 -5.65 0.43
N GLU A 144 8.53 -4.85 -0.50
CA GLU A 144 9.97 -4.74 -0.76
C GLU A 144 10.67 -3.75 0.19
N ARG A 145 9.96 -2.71 0.65
CA ARG A 145 10.54 -1.65 1.50
C ARG A 145 9.70 -1.35 2.75
N PRO A 146 9.34 -2.36 3.55
CA PRO A 146 8.40 -2.21 4.66
C PRO A 146 8.85 -1.16 5.68
N ALA A 147 10.15 -1.07 5.99
CA ALA A 147 10.69 -0.14 6.98
C ALA A 147 10.42 1.34 6.66
N THR A 148 10.24 1.70 5.39
CA THR A 148 9.95 3.08 4.96
C THR A 148 8.52 3.25 4.50
N MET A 149 7.96 2.28 3.78
CA MET A 149 6.63 2.38 3.20
C MET A 149 5.51 2.16 4.22
N VAL A 150 5.71 1.30 5.22
CA VAL A 150 4.67 1.03 6.24
C VAL A 150 4.44 2.24 7.15
N PRO A 151 5.49 2.92 7.69
CA PRO A 151 5.29 4.16 8.43
C PRO A 151 4.67 5.27 7.57
N ALA A 152 5.10 5.42 6.31
CA ALA A 152 4.52 6.38 5.38
C ALA A 152 3.03 6.12 5.15
N PHE A 153 2.67 4.85 4.93
CA PHE A 153 1.29 4.39 4.75
C PHE A 153 0.43 4.72 5.97
N ASP A 154 0.94 4.51 7.19
CA ASP A 154 0.24 4.82 8.43
C ASP A 154 0.03 6.33 8.59
N ARG A 155 1.10 7.12 8.46
CA ARG A 155 1.08 8.60 8.57
C ARG A 155 0.12 9.24 7.56
N LYS A 156 -0.02 8.63 6.39
CA LYS A 156 -0.92 9.08 5.31
C LYS A 156 -2.30 8.40 5.35
N ARG A 157 -2.65 7.74 6.45
CA ARG A 157 -3.97 7.13 6.68
C ARG A 157 -4.37 6.13 5.58
N GLY A 158 -3.42 5.36 5.07
CA GLY A 158 -3.64 4.41 3.97
C GLY A 158 -4.70 3.35 4.27
N LEU A 159 -4.97 3.05 5.56
CA LEU A 159 -6.07 2.17 5.95
C LEU A 159 -7.44 2.68 5.51
N VAL A 160 -7.67 3.99 5.49
CA VAL A 160 -8.93 4.59 5.01
C VAL A 160 -9.16 4.23 3.55
N VAL A 161 -8.11 4.32 2.74
CA VAL A 161 -8.13 3.95 1.32
C VAL A 161 -8.39 2.44 1.16
N VAL A 162 -7.70 1.61 1.93
CA VAL A 162 -7.90 0.15 1.92
C VAL A 162 -9.34 -0.24 2.26
N PHE A 163 -9.94 0.34 3.30
CA PHE A 163 -11.31 0.01 3.67
C PHE A 163 -12.32 0.44 2.61
N LYS A 164 -12.10 1.59 1.98
CA LYS A 164 -12.88 2.00 0.81
C LYS A 164 -12.79 0.94 -0.31
N LEU A 165 -11.58 0.47 -0.62
CA LEU A 165 -11.34 -0.48 -1.70
C LEU A 165 -11.84 -1.90 -1.41
N ILE A 166 -11.81 -2.36 -0.16
CA ILE A 166 -12.38 -3.65 0.25
C ILE A 166 -13.91 -3.66 0.06
N ASN A 167 -14.55 -2.49 0.13
CA ASN A 167 -15.98 -2.35 -0.14
C ASN A 167 -16.30 -2.23 -1.65
N SER A 168 -15.31 -2.27 -2.53
CA SER A 168 -15.55 -2.27 -3.98
C SER A 168 -16.33 -3.52 -4.41
N VAL A 169 -17.21 -3.38 -5.39
CA VAL A 169 -17.89 -4.52 -6.02
C VAL A 169 -16.92 -5.36 -6.87
N ASN A 170 -15.80 -4.77 -7.32
CA ASN A 170 -14.83 -5.41 -8.19
C ASN A 170 -13.82 -6.26 -7.39
N GLU A 171 -13.80 -7.57 -7.63
CA GLU A 171 -12.86 -8.50 -6.98
C GLU A 171 -11.39 -8.21 -7.30
N LEU A 172 -11.12 -7.70 -8.51
CA LEU A 172 -9.79 -7.30 -8.93
C LEU A 172 -9.25 -6.11 -8.10
N ILE A 173 -10.13 -5.35 -7.43
CA ILE A 173 -9.76 -4.29 -6.49
C ILE A 173 -9.69 -4.83 -5.06
N ARG A 174 -10.70 -5.60 -4.64
CA ARG A 174 -10.81 -6.14 -3.27
C ARG A 174 -9.64 -7.02 -2.88
N ILE A 175 -9.21 -7.93 -3.77
CA ILE A 175 -8.14 -8.90 -3.45
C ILE A 175 -6.80 -8.18 -3.22
N PRO A 176 -6.33 -7.27 -4.11
CA PRO A 176 -5.15 -6.47 -3.82
C PRO A 176 -5.29 -5.58 -2.58
N ALA A 177 -6.47 -4.98 -2.32
CA ALA A 177 -6.68 -4.19 -1.11
C ALA A 177 -6.49 -5.02 0.17
N LEU A 178 -6.99 -6.26 0.19
CA LEU A 178 -6.73 -7.21 1.28
C LEU A 178 -5.25 -7.60 1.40
N LYS A 179 -4.53 -7.72 0.27
CA LYS A 179 -3.07 -7.95 0.30
C LYS A 179 -2.33 -6.77 0.92
N ILE A 180 -2.64 -5.54 0.49
CA ILE A 180 -2.08 -4.31 1.06
C ILE A 180 -2.32 -4.26 2.57
N PHE A 181 -3.56 -4.55 3.01
CA PHE A 181 -3.90 -4.64 4.42
C PHE A 181 -3.05 -5.69 5.17
N GLY A 182 -2.90 -6.88 4.59
CA GLY A 182 -2.07 -7.94 5.16
C GLY A 182 -0.60 -7.56 5.29
N TYR A 183 -0.02 -6.94 4.25
CA TYR A 183 1.37 -6.46 4.30
C TYR A 183 1.58 -5.40 5.37
N PHE A 184 0.64 -4.45 5.50
CA PHE A 184 0.64 -3.47 6.57
C PHE A 184 0.62 -4.16 7.94
N LEU A 185 -0.38 -5.00 8.22
CA LEU A 185 -0.50 -5.69 9.52
C LEU A 185 0.72 -6.56 9.87
N CYS A 186 1.31 -7.26 8.90
CA CYS A 186 2.48 -8.12 9.12
C CYS A 186 3.78 -7.35 9.41
N ARG A 187 3.78 -6.03 9.23
CA ARG A 187 5.00 -5.19 9.29
C ARG A 187 4.85 -3.95 10.17
N SER A 188 3.62 -3.58 10.54
CA SER A 188 3.36 -2.50 11.48
C SER A 188 3.81 -2.90 12.88
N THR A 189 4.72 -2.13 13.46
CA THR A 189 4.98 -2.12 14.89
C THR A 189 3.85 -1.33 15.54
N LEU A 190 2.73 -1.99 15.83
CA LEU A 190 1.60 -1.37 16.52
C LEU A 190 2.11 -0.66 17.78
N LYS A 191 2.02 0.67 17.84
CA LYS A 191 1.96 1.35 19.13
C LYS A 191 0.63 0.94 19.73
N SER A 192 0.69 0.20 20.83
CA SER A 192 -0.37 -0.71 21.31
C SER A 192 -1.78 -0.15 21.49
N ASP A 193 -2.01 1.16 21.48
CA ASP A 193 -3.29 1.70 21.98
C ASP A 193 -4.24 2.26 20.91
N ASP A 194 -3.81 3.10 19.96
CA ASP A 194 -4.77 3.82 19.10
C ASP A 194 -5.28 3.00 17.91
N ASN A 195 -4.39 2.30 17.17
CA ASN A 195 -4.79 1.56 15.97
C ASN A 195 -5.32 0.14 16.29
N LEU A 196 -5.02 -0.38 17.47
CA LEU A 196 -5.51 -1.69 17.90
C LEU A 196 -7.02 -1.66 18.14
N TYR A 197 -7.55 -0.55 18.64
CA TYR A 197 -9.00 -0.33 18.77
C TYR A 197 -9.71 -0.51 17.43
N ASP A 198 -9.24 0.17 16.38
CA ASP A 198 -9.85 0.13 15.05
C ASP A 198 -9.79 -1.26 14.44
N VAL A 199 -8.66 -1.95 14.57
CA VAL A 199 -8.49 -3.33 14.10
C VAL A 199 -9.43 -4.29 14.84
N LEU A 200 -9.59 -4.13 16.16
CA LEU A 200 -10.52 -4.96 16.94
C LEU A 200 -11.98 -4.64 16.61
N ALA A 201 -12.32 -3.37 16.45
CA ALA A 201 -13.65 -2.93 16.05
C ALA A 201 -14.03 -3.49 14.67
N LEU A 202 -13.10 -3.46 13.71
CA LEU A 202 -13.29 -4.05 12.38
C LEU A 202 -13.43 -5.57 12.47
N THR A 203 -12.55 -6.25 13.21
CA THR A 203 -12.61 -7.71 13.37
C THR A 203 -13.94 -8.13 13.97
N THR A 204 -14.46 -7.34 14.92
CA THR A 204 -15.79 -7.50 15.50
C THR A 204 -16.88 -7.40 14.43
N ARG A 205 -16.87 -6.34 13.60
CA ARG A 205 -17.86 -6.16 12.53
C ARG A 205 -17.80 -7.27 11.48
N LEU A 206 -16.60 -7.67 11.05
CA LEU A 206 -16.42 -8.72 10.05
C LEU A 206 -16.91 -10.09 10.56
N LEU A 207 -16.65 -10.42 11.83
CA LEU A 207 -17.19 -11.63 12.45
C LEU A 207 -18.72 -11.60 12.59
N ALA A 208 -19.30 -10.41 12.77
CA ALA A 208 -20.75 -10.23 12.85
C ALA A 208 -21.43 -10.33 11.48
N GLU A 209 -20.89 -9.65 10.46
CA GLU A 209 -21.51 -9.52 9.13
C GLU A 209 -21.22 -10.71 8.21
N ARG A 210 -20.04 -11.35 8.34
CA ARG A 210 -19.61 -12.45 7.46
C ARG A 210 -19.13 -13.68 8.24
N PRO A 211 -19.94 -14.25 9.15
CA PRO A 211 -19.50 -15.32 10.05
C PRO A 211 -19.06 -16.59 9.32
N ALA A 212 -19.71 -16.96 8.21
CA ALA A 212 -19.43 -18.20 7.49
C ALA A 212 -18.00 -18.27 6.92
N THR A 213 -17.41 -17.13 6.56
CA THR A 213 -16.04 -17.05 6.03
C THR A 213 -15.04 -16.62 7.10
N MET A 214 -15.43 -15.67 7.94
CA MET A 214 -14.52 -15.07 8.91
C MET A 214 -14.24 -15.98 10.10
N VAL A 215 -15.23 -16.73 10.61
CA VAL A 215 -15.02 -17.61 11.77
C VAL A 215 -14.01 -18.72 11.46
N PRO A 216 -14.11 -19.48 10.35
CA PRO A 216 -13.11 -20.50 10.02
C PRO A 216 -11.73 -19.92 9.71
N ALA A 217 -11.66 -18.74 9.09
CA ALA A 217 -10.38 -18.07 8.81
C ALA A 217 -9.70 -17.59 10.10
N PHE A 218 -10.47 -17.02 11.02
CA PHE A 218 -10.02 -16.59 12.34
C PHE A 218 -9.54 -17.77 13.19
N ASP A 219 -10.27 -18.89 13.14
CA ASP A 219 -9.93 -20.15 13.81
C ASP A 219 -8.60 -20.72 13.29
N ARG A 220 -8.48 -20.88 11.96
CA ARG A 220 -7.27 -21.43 11.30
C ARG A 220 -6.01 -20.61 11.60
N LYS A 221 -6.15 -19.30 11.81
CA LYS A 221 -5.03 -18.38 12.11
C LYS A 221 -4.71 -18.25 13.59
N ARG A 222 -5.28 -19.11 14.43
CA ARG A 222 -5.10 -19.09 15.87
C ARG A 222 -5.57 -17.78 16.55
N GLY A 223 -6.59 -17.13 15.99
CA GLY A 223 -7.05 -15.80 16.41
C GLY A 223 -7.51 -15.74 17.87
N LEU A 224 -8.05 -16.83 18.43
CA LEU A 224 -8.47 -16.88 19.82
C LEU A 224 -7.30 -16.72 20.81
N VAL A 225 -6.11 -17.20 20.48
CA VAL A 225 -4.92 -17.03 21.34
C VAL A 225 -4.60 -15.56 21.54
N VAL A 226 -4.72 -14.77 20.46
CA VAL A 226 -4.49 -13.32 20.50
C VAL A 226 -5.60 -12.65 21.29
N VAL A 227 -6.86 -13.02 21.04
CA VAL A 227 -8.02 -12.46 21.77
C VAL A 227 -7.93 -12.70 23.27
N PHE A 228 -7.54 -13.89 23.72
CA PHE A 228 -7.36 -14.17 25.16
C PHE A 228 -6.28 -13.31 25.80
N LYS A 229 -5.15 -13.09 25.11
CA LYS A 229 -4.12 -12.16 25.58
C LYS A 229 -4.64 -10.73 25.69
N LEU A 230 -5.47 -10.30 24.73
CA LEU A 230 -6.04 -8.95 24.69
C LEU A 230 -7.17 -8.73 25.71
N ILE A 231 -7.91 -9.78 26.10
CA ILE A 231 -8.90 -9.71 27.17
C ILE A 231 -8.24 -9.36 28.52
N ASN A 232 -7.00 -9.80 28.74
CA ASN A 232 -6.24 -9.48 29.94
C ASN A 232 -5.60 -8.07 29.90
N SER A 233 -5.89 -7.27 28.87
CA SER A 233 -5.43 -5.88 28.80
C SER A 233 -6.02 -5.02 29.92
N VAL A 234 -5.18 -4.15 30.48
CA VAL A 234 -5.60 -3.08 31.41
C VAL A 234 -6.36 -1.95 30.72
N ASN A 235 -6.20 -1.79 29.40
CA ASN A 235 -6.90 -0.79 28.61
C ASN A 235 -8.28 -1.30 28.19
N GLU A 236 -9.33 -0.64 28.68
CA GLU A 236 -10.72 -1.03 28.41
C GLU A 236 -11.11 -0.92 26.93
N LEU A 237 -10.51 0.03 26.21
CA LEU A 237 -10.71 0.20 24.78
C LEU A 237 -10.23 -1.02 23.99
N ILE A 238 -9.27 -1.79 24.51
CA ILE A 238 -8.78 -3.03 23.89
C ILE A 238 -9.58 -4.23 24.41
N ARG A 239 -9.79 -4.29 25.72
CA ARG A 239 -10.44 -5.41 26.41
C ARG A 239 -11.89 -5.62 25.96
N ILE A 240 -12.66 -4.55 25.83
CA ILE A 240 -14.10 -4.64 25.47
C ILE A 240 -14.29 -5.17 24.04
N PRO A 241 -13.61 -4.65 23.00
CA PRO A 241 -13.65 -5.25 21.66
C PRO A 241 -13.12 -6.67 21.60
N ALA A 242 -12.03 -7.01 22.32
CA ALA A 242 -11.53 -8.38 22.38
C ALA A 242 -12.59 -9.34 22.94
N LEU A 243 -13.31 -8.93 24.00
CA LEU A 243 -14.42 -9.71 24.55
C LEU A 243 -15.59 -9.84 23.56
N LYS A 244 -15.90 -8.80 22.79
CA LYS A 244 -16.91 -8.85 21.72
C LYS A 244 -16.52 -9.82 20.62
N ILE A 245 -15.27 -9.77 20.13
CA ILE A 245 -14.73 -10.71 19.14
C ILE A 245 -14.85 -12.14 19.64
N PHE A 246 -14.49 -12.38 20.90
CA PHE A 246 -14.63 -13.68 21.54
C PHE A 246 -16.09 -14.15 21.54
N GLY A 247 -17.01 -13.29 21.96
CA GLY A 247 -18.45 -13.57 21.95
C GLY A 247 -18.98 -13.90 20.56
N TYR A 248 -18.67 -13.09 19.54
CA TYR A 248 -19.10 -13.35 18.17
C TYR A 248 -18.55 -14.66 17.62
N PHE A 249 -17.27 -14.94 17.87
CA PHE A 249 -16.65 -16.20 17.49
C PHE A 249 -17.37 -17.39 18.15
N LEU A 250 -17.68 -17.33 19.45
CA LEU A 250 -18.38 -18.39 20.16
C LEU A 250 -19.84 -18.55 19.73
N CYS A 251 -20.54 -17.47 19.43
CA CYS A 251 -21.94 -17.54 18.98
C CYS A 251 -22.05 -18.15 17.58
N ARG A 252 -21.01 -18.06 16.76
CA ARG A 252 -21.02 -18.44 15.34
C ARG A 252 -20.17 -19.66 15.00
N SER A 253 -19.32 -20.13 15.93
CA SER A 253 -18.59 -21.38 15.78
C SER A 253 -19.47 -22.59 16.11
N THR A 254 -19.47 -23.57 15.21
CA THR A 254 -20.28 -24.80 15.29
C THR A 254 -19.64 -25.88 16.17
N LEU A 255 -18.32 -25.87 16.36
CA LEU A 255 -17.56 -26.91 17.07
C LEU A 255 -16.62 -26.32 18.13
N LYS A 256 -17.22 -25.74 19.18
CA LYS A 256 -16.49 -24.96 20.20
C LYS A 256 -15.35 -25.72 20.87
N SER A 257 -15.57 -26.97 21.30
CA SER A 257 -14.54 -27.78 21.97
C SER A 257 -13.32 -28.04 21.08
N VAL A 258 -13.55 -28.41 19.81
CA VAL A 258 -12.50 -28.67 18.82
C VAL A 258 -11.73 -27.39 18.49
N CYS A 259 -12.43 -26.26 18.30
CA CYS A 259 -11.80 -24.97 18.09
C CYS A 259 -10.86 -24.66 19.26
N PHE A 260 -11.34 -24.68 20.51
CA PHE A 260 -10.51 -24.37 21.68
C PHE A 260 -9.23 -25.22 21.75
N PHE A 261 -9.33 -26.54 21.57
CA PHE A 261 -8.15 -27.40 21.53
C PHE A 261 -7.18 -27.04 20.40
N GLY A 262 -7.69 -26.68 19.21
CA GLY A 262 -6.87 -26.22 18.07
C GLY A 262 -6.08 -24.92 18.35
N HIS A 263 -6.53 -24.13 19.33
CA HIS A 263 -5.84 -22.93 19.84
C HIS A 263 -4.97 -23.19 21.06
N ASN A 264 -4.78 -24.45 21.48
CA ASN A 264 -4.17 -24.83 22.77
C ASN A 264 -4.90 -24.25 23.98
N LEU A 265 -6.22 -24.06 23.88
CA LEU A 265 -7.09 -23.58 24.95
C LEU A 265 -7.93 -24.75 25.49
N ILE A 266 -8.13 -24.80 26.80
CA ILE A 266 -8.91 -25.86 27.43
C ILE A 266 -10.40 -25.49 27.37
N SER A 267 -11.23 -26.39 26.86
CA SER A 267 -12.69 -26.24 26.84
C SER A 267 -13.27 -26.39 28.26
N PHE A 268 -14.10 -25.44 28.69
CA PHE A 268 -14.81 -25.47 29.98
C PHE A 268 -15.73 -26.69 30.18
N ARG A 269 -16.07 -27.43 29.11
CA ARG A 269 -16.97 -28.61 29.19
C ARG A 269 -16.28 -29.94 29.48
N THR A 270 -14.94 -30.00 29.51
CA THR A 270 -14.19 -31.26 29.70
C THR A 270 -13.47 -31.37 31.03
N ILE A 271 -13.72 -30.47 31.99
CA ILE A 271 -13.15 -30.58 33.33
C ILE A 271 -13.95 -31.63 34.11
N ALA A 272 -13.49 -32.89 34.05
CA ALA A 272 -13.76 -33.84 35.12
C ALA A 272 -13.15 -33.31 36.43
N PRO A 273 -13.77 -33.52 37.60
CA PRO A 273 -13.41 -32.86 38.83
C PRO A 273 -12.20 -33.53 39.47
N SER A 274 -10.99 -33.31 38.96
CA SER A 274 -9.77 -33.47 39.76
C SER A 274 -8.54 -32.94 39.05
N SER A 275 -7.80 -32.13 39.79
CA SER A 275 -6.37 -31.81 39.67
C SER A 275 -5.95 -30.61 38.80
N LYS A 276 -5.62 -29.55 39.55
CA LYS A 276 -4.54 -28.57 39.34
C LYS A 276 -4.60 -27.67 38.09
N LEU A 277 -5.44 -26.64 38.16
CA LEU A 277 -5.26 -25.38 37.41
C LEU A 277 -4.55 -24.36 38.30
N ALA A 278 -3.23 -24.47 38.37
CA ALA A 278 -2.36 -23.45 38.95
C ALA A 278 -1.07 -23.36 38.12
N THR A 279 -1.19 -22.98 36.85
CA THR A 279 -0.07 -22.39 36.07
C THR A 279 -0.64 -21.82 34.78
N PHE A 280 -0.17 -20.64 34.40
CA PHE A 280 -0.57 -19.81 33.24
C PHE A 280 -1.72 -18.82 33.48
N LEU A 281 -1.53 -17.93 34.46
CA LEU A 281 -1.50 -16.49 34.17
C LEU A 281 -0.11 -16.13 33.65
#